data_AF-A0A256XJR5-F1
#
_entry.id   AF-A0A256XJR5-F1
#
_cell.length_a   1.000
_cell.length_b   1.000
_cell.length_c   1.000
_cell.angle_alpha   90.00
_cell.angle_beta   90.00
_cell.angle_gamma   90.00
#
_symmetry.space_group_name_H-M   'P 1'
#
loop_
_entity.id
_entity.type
_entity.pdbx_description
1 polymer ?
#
loop_
_entity_poly.entity_id
_entity_poly.type
_entity_poly.pdbx_seq_one_letter_code
_entity_poly.pdbx_strand_id
1 'polypeptide(L)'
;MAVKPKVADYMTPEVDYIDSDVRVSDAIETIISSTHENFPVVKDGELIGFLTAKQLLKHYDKQDAKIETILKKKKKLVVARPELDLEDTARVIFRNGYKKLPVVNGNGMLVGIISTLDILRSHIERVTPGKVNMVKNLLESEYGVRVRLGKRLVPVNKLHPTQRKIYADELEGRKYELEKKLAEPIIVVKRKNYFVLVDGHHRAVAALNLGMDELMAHLLEMEPEVELRMEKAAKEKDLITLNDIEVMDYAQHPLMEITTKLVDKDNRNA
;
A
#
# COMPACT_ATOMS: atom_id res chain seq x y z
N MET A 1 18.85 -12.12 0.51
CA MET A 1 17.54 -12.46 1.10
C MET A 1 16.56 -11.35 0.73
N ALA A 2 15.37 -11.68 0.24
CA ALA A 2 14.36 -10.65 -0.04
C ALA A 2 13.94 -9.97 1.28
N VAL A 3 13.92 -8.63 1.29
CA VAL A 3 13.48 -7.86 2.45
C VAL A 3 11.99 -8.14 2.67
N LYS A 4 11.62 -8.63 3.86
CA LYS A 4 10.23 -8.88 4.20
C LYS A 4 9.49 -7.55 4.44
N PRO A 5 8.25 -7.40 3.96
CA PRO A 5 7.44 -6.22 4.23
C PRO A 5 7.20 -6.05 5.72
N LYS A 6 7.31 -4.80 6.19
CA LYS A 6 7.07 -4.41 7.57
C LYS A 6 5.70 -3.77 7.74
N VAL A 7 5.20 -3.72 8.97
CA VAL A 7 3.94 -3.01 9.29
C VAL A 7 4.02 -1.54 8.88
N ALA A 8 5.17 -0.89 9.12
CA ALA A 8 5.40 0.50 8.73
C ALA A 8 5.18 0.78 7.24
N ASP A 9 5.41 -0.21 6.38
CA ASP A 9 5.31 -0.05 4.93
C ASP A 9 3.85 0.04 4.45
N TYR A 10 2.89 -0.49 5.23
CA TYR A 10 1.48 -0.64 4.82
C TYR A 10 0.48 -0.05 5.79
N MET A 11 0.92 0.34 7.00
CA MET A 11 0.04 1.02 7.95
C MET A 11 -0.39 2.39 7.42
N THR A 12 -1.56 2.84 7.84
CA THR A 12 -1.97 4.23 7.63
C THR A 12 -1.35 5.08 8.76
N PRO A 13 -0.44 6.03 8.47
CA PRO A 13 0.05 7.00 9.45
C PRO A 13 -1.03 8.06 9.72
N GLU A 14 -0.84 8.88 10.77
CA GLU A 14 -1.74 10.01 11.10
C GLU A 14 -3.21 9.58 11.26
N VAL A 15 -3.46 8.78 12.30
CA VAL A 15 -4.77 8.16 12.52
C VAL A 15 -5.63 9.03 13.41
N ASP A 16 -6.88 9.27 12.99
CA ASP A 16 -7.87 9.90 13.85
C ASP A 16 -8.05 9.09 15.14
N TYR A 17 -7.92 9.77 16.27
CA TYR A 17 -8.08 9.19 17.60
C TYR A 17 -9.03 10.04 18.44
N ILE A 18 -9.47 9.49 19.57
CA ILE A 18 -10.26 10.20 20.56
C ILE A 18 -9.41 10.36 21.82
N ASP A 19 -9.33 11.58 22.35
CA ASP A 19 -8.67 11.82 23.63
C ASP A 19 -9.49 11.23 24.78
N SER A 20 -8.78 10.70 25.77
CA SER A 20 -9.37 9.94 26.87
C SER A 20 -10.33 10.74 27.76
N ASP A 21 -10.21 12.07 27.76
CA ASP A 21 -10.99 13.00 28.57
C ASP A 21 -12.22 13.58 27.85
N VAL A 22 -12.39 13.28 26.55
CA VAL A 22 -13.58 13.59 25.76
C VAL A 22 -14.82 12.94 26.39
N ARG A 23 -15.97 13.59 26.28
CA ARG A 23 -17.24 13.05 26.79
C ARG A 23 -17.82 11.99 25.87
N VAL A 24 -18.66 11.11 26.42
CA VAL A 24 -19.37 10.09 25.65
C VAL A 24 -20.25 10.72 24.55
N SER A 25 -20.93 11.85 24.83
CA SER A 25 -21.70 12.60 23.83
C SER A 25 -20.86 12.99 22.61
N ASP A 26 -19.71 13.60 22.85
CA ASP A 26 -18.86 14.19 21.82
C ASP A 26 -18.16 13.09 21.01
N ALA A 27 -17.83 11.97 21.65
CA ALA A 27 -17.35 10.78 20.97
C ALA A 27 -18.43 10.15 20.07
N ILE A 28 -19.71 10.16 20.47
CA ILE A 28 -20.81 9.70 19.62
C ILE A 28 -20.92 10.59 18.38
N GLU A 29 -20.87 11.91 18.54
CA GLU A 29 -20.88 12.85 17.41
C GLU A 29 -19.69 12.66 16.48
N THR A 30 -18.49 12.44 17.04
CA THR A 30 -17.29 12.09 16.27
C THR A 30 -17.50 10.84 15.43
N ILE A 31 -18.08 9.77 15.99
CA ILE A 31 -18.37 8.54 15.21
C ILE A 31 -19.41 8.80 14.13
N ILE A 32 -20.48 9.54 14.42
CA ILE A 32 -21.57 9.82 13.46
C ILE A 32 -21.08 10.67 12.29
N SER A 33 -20.22 11.64 12.55
CA SER A 33 -19.65 12.54 11.55
C SER A 33 -18.46 11.94 10.79
N SER A 34 -17.93 10.81 11.26
CA SER A 34 -16.81 10.11 10.64
C SER A 34 -17.27 8.98 9.72
N THR A 35 -16.37 8.58 8.81
CA THR A 35 -16.50 7.33 8.04
C THR A 35 -16.03 6.10 8.82
N HIS A 36 -15.58 6.28 10.07
CA HIS A 36 -14.95 5.24 10.87
C HIS A 36 -15.81 4.85 12.07
N GLU A 37 -16.04 3.55 12.24
CA GLU A 37 -16.86 3.02 13.36
C GLU A 37 -16.09 2.80 14.66
N ASN A 38 -14.76 2.86 14.62
CA ASN A 38 -13.90 2.54 15.76
C ASN A 38 -12.63 3.38 15.76
N PHE A 39 -12.24 3.85 16.94
CA PHE A 39 -11.16 4.81 17.14
C PHE A 39 -10.16 4.32 18.20
N PRO A 40 -8.85 4.50 17.98
CA PRO A 40 -7.88 4.50 19.07
C PRO A 40 -8.27 5.55 20.12
N VAL A 41 -8.07 5.23 21.40
CA VAL A 41 -8.19 6.21 22.49
C VAL A 41 -6.82 6.48 23.06
N VAL A 42 -6.43 7.74 23.12
CA VAL A 42 -5.11 8.16 23.60
C VAL A 42 -5.21 9.03 24.84
N LYS A 43 -4.14 9.03 25.63
CA LYS A 43 -3.94 9.94 26.76
C LYS A 43 -2.50 10.41 26.72
N ASP A 44 -2.28 11.71 26.61
CA ASP A 44 -0.94 12.29 26.47
C ASP A 44 -0.13 11.68 25.30
N GLY A 45 -0.86 11.26 24.24
CA GLY A 45 -0.31 10.59 23.05
C GLY A 45 -0.06 9.08 23.18
N GLU A 46 -0.14 8.52 24.39
CA GLU A 46 -0.07 7.08 24.62
C GLU A 46 -1.40 6.39 24.32
N LEU A 47 -1.35 5.24 23.66
CA LEU A 47 -2.56 4.45 23.39
C LEU A 47 -3.04 3.75 24.67
N ILE A 48 -4.22 4.15 25.16
CA ILE A 48 -4.82 3.55 26.37
C ILE A 48 -6.02 2.66 26.08
N GLY A 49 -6.56 2.71 24.86
CA GLY A 49 -7.81 2.02 24.55
C GLY A 49 -8.13 1.95 23.06
N PHE A 50 -9.20 1.21 22.78
CA PHE A 50 -9.86 1.21 21.49
C PHE A 50 -11.36 1.33 21.72
N LEU A 51 -11.95 2.39 21.19
CA LEU A 51 -13.36 2.70 21.31
C LEU A 51 -14.11 2.16 20.10
N THR A 52 -15.22 1.47 20.36
CA THR A 52 -16.11 0.93 19.33
C THR A 52 -17.49 1.56 19.47
N ALA A 53 -18.21 1.72 18.36
CA ALA A 53 -19.61 2.19 18.40
C ALA A 53 -20.47 1.35 19.37
N LYS A 54 -20.25 0.03 19.41
CA LYS A 54 -20.92 -0.88 20.36
C LYS A 54 -20.64 -0.55 21.83
N GLN A 55 -19.45 -0.03 22.17
CA GLN A 55 -19.15 0.41 23.53
C GLN A 55 -19.87 1.70 23.88
N LEU A 56 -19.95 2.65 22.95
CA LEU A 56 -20.72 3.88 23.16
C LEU A 56 -22.21 3.60 23.34
N LEU A 57 -22.79 2.74 22.50
CA LEU A 57 -24.20 2.32 22.64
C LEU A 57 -24.50 1.69 24.00
N LYS A 58 -23.54 0.94 24.59
CA LYS A 58 -23.68 0.34 25.92
C LYS A 58 -23.61 1.35 27.08
N HIS A 59 -23.14 2.56 26.82
CA HIS A 59 -22.97 3.62 27.81
C HIS A 59 -23.67 4.92 27.37
N TYR A 60 -24.67 4.81 26.49
CA TYR A 60 -25.41 5.94 25.94
C TYR A 60 -26.12 6.76 27.03
N ASP A 61 -26.45 6.11 28.15
CA ASP A 61 -27.02 6.70 29.36
C ASP A 61 -26.03 7.61 30.12
N LYS A 62 -24.73 7.55 29.80
CA LYS A 62 -23.64 8.25 30.50
C LYS A 62 -23.00 9.33 29.64
N GLN A 63 -23.81 10.17 29.00
CA GLN A 63 -23.34 11.14 28.01
C GLN A 63 -22.26 12.09 28.54
N ASP A 64 -22.37 12.53 29.80
CA ASP A 64 -21.40 13.44 30.44
C ASP A 64 -20.12 12.75 30.95
N ALA A 65 -20.07 11.42 30.95
CA ALA A 65 -18.90 10.69 31.42
C ALA A 65 -17.74 10.79 30.42
N LYS A 66 -16.51 10.82 30.92
CA LYS A 66 -15.30 10.79 30.08
C LYS A 66 -15.06 9.41 29.49
N ILE A 67 -14.46 9.33 28.30
CA ILE A 67 -14.15 8.05 27.64
C ILE A 67 -13.28 7.14 28.51
N GLU A 68 -12.30 7.68 29.24
CA GLU A 68 -11.46 6.90 30.16
C GLU A 68 -12.26 6.15 31.24
N THR A 69 -13.44 6.63 31.60
CA THR A 69 -14.29 6.00 32.64
C THR A 69 -15.07 4.80 32.12
N ILE A 70 -15.40 4.78 30.82
CA ILE A 70 -16.12 3.67 30.18
C ILE A 70 -15.16 2.65 29.53
N LEU A 71 -13.90 3.02 29.34
CA LEU A 71 -12.83 2.09 29.00
C LEU A 71 -12.57 1.16 30.20
N LYS A 72 -13.01 -0.10 30.06
CA LYS A 72 -12.76 -1.12 31.07
C LYS A 72 -11.25 -1.35 31.19
N LYS A 73 -10.68 -1.10 32.38
CA LYS A 73 -9.25 -1.20 32.75
C LYS A 73 -8.52 -2.55 32.46
N LYS A 74 -9.11 -3.54 31.78
CA LYS A 74 -8.58 -4.91 31.74
C LYS A 74 -8.77 -5.70 30.43
N LYS A 75 -9.00 -5.08 29.27
CA LYS A 75 -8.77 -5.80 28.02
C LYS A 75 -7.34 -5.55 27.56
N LYS A 76 -6.55 -6.62 27.44
CA LYS A 76 -5.24 -6.56 26.77
C LYS A 76 -5.46 -5.97 25.39
N LEU A 77 -4.89 -4.79 25.14
CA LEU A 77 -4.87 -4.20 23.82
C LEU A 77 -3.88 -5.01 22.99
N VAL A 78 -4.36 -5.53 21.86
CA VAL A 78 -3.48 -6.10 20.86
C VAL A 78 -3.11 -4.97 19.92
N VAL A 79 -1.81 -4.75 19.79
CA VAL A 79 -1.22 -3.67 18.98
C VAL A 79 -0.12 -4.28 18.11
N ALA A 80 0.17 -3.62 17.00
CA ALA A 80 1.35 -3.91 16.19
C ALA A 80 2.46 -2.88 16.48
N ARG A 81 3.69 -3.21 16.08
CA ARG A 81 4.80 -2.25 16.04
C ARG A 81 5.25 -2.03 14.59
N PRO A 82 5.73 -0.84 14.23
CA PRO A 82 6.14 -0.51 12.86
C PRO A 82 7.16 -1.50 12.27
N GLU A 83 8.08 -1.99 13.09
CA GLU A 83 9.20 -2.86 12.71
C GLU A 83 8.84 -4.36 12.58
N LEU A 84 7.61 -4.76 12.95
CA LEU A 84 7.17 -6.15 12.84
C LEU A 84 7.03 -6.57 11.39
N ASP A 85 7.31 -7.85 11.13
CA ASP A 85 6.98 -8.48 9.86
C ASP A 85 5.47 -8.43 9.66
N LEU A 86 5.07 -8.03 8.46
CA LEU A 86 3.65 -7.88 8.14
C LEU A 86 2.91 -9.22 8.17
N GLU A 87 3.57 -10.31 7.78
CA GLU A 87 3.01 -11.66 7.82
C GLU A 87 2.70 -12.12 9.25
N ASP A 88 3.56 -11.78 10.22
CA ASP A 88 3.31 -12.10 11.62
C ASP A 88 2.11 -11.30 12.16
N THR A 89 2.01 -10.03 11.76
CA THR A 89 0.85 -9.19 12.08
C THR A 89 -0.42 -9.75 11.45
N ALA A 90 -0.36 -10.23 10.20
CA ALA A 90 -1.47 -10.90 9.52
C ALA A 90 -1.96 -12.12 10.28
N ARG A 91 -1.04 -12.98 10.73
CA ARG A 91 -1.38 -14.16 11.54
C ARG A 91 -2.12 -13.77 12.81
N VAL A 92 -1.70 -12.69 13.49
CA VAL A 92 -2.38 -12.20 14.70
C VAL A 92 -3.78 -11.66 14.37
N ILE A 93 -3.90 -10.84 13.32
CA ILE A 93 -5.19 -10.26 12.90
C ILE A 93 -6.19 -11.36 12.55
N PHE A 94 -5.80 -12.30 11.69
CA PHE A 94 -6.69 -13.35 11.21
C PHE A 94 -7.08 -14.36 12.31
N ARG A 95 -6.12 -14.86 13.11
CA ARG A 95 -6.40 -15.86 14.15
C ARG A 95 -7.33 -15.34 15.24
N ASN A 96 -7.27 -14.05 15.54
CA ASN A 96 -8.08 -13.45 16.60
C ASN A 96 -9.34 -12.76 16.06
N GLY A 97 -9.59 -12.81 14.75
CA GLY A 97 -10.74 -12.15 14.12
C GLY A 97 -10.74 -10.62 14.24
N TYR A 98 -9.56 -10.02 14.38
CA TYR A 98 -9.44 -8.56 14.39
C TYR A 98 -9.62 -8.02 12.96
N LYS A 99 -10.22 -6.84 12.83
CA LYS A 99 -10.32 -6.13 11.54
C LYS A 99 -9.18 -5.13 11.33
N LYS A 100 -8.67 -4.59 12.44
CA LYS A 100 -7.60 -3.59 12.48
C LYS A 100 -6.90 -3.62 13.83
N LEU A 101 -5.63 -3.23 13.84
CA LEU A 101 -4.80 -3.07 15.03
C LEU A 101 -4.19 -1.67 15.04
N PRO A 102 -4.21 -0.99 16.19
CA PRO A 102 -3.36 0.19 16.40
C PRO A 102 -1.88 -0.20 16.26
N VAL A 103 -1.09 0.70 15.71
CA VAL A 103 0.37 0.59 15.63
C VAL A 103 0.98 1.59 16.59
N VAL A 104 1.84 1.10 17.51
CA VAL A 104 2.50 1.93 18.52
C VAL A 104 4.01 1.83 18.42
N ASN A 105 4.72 2.90 18.76
CA ASN A 105 6.18 2.89 18.84
C ASN A 105 6.69 2.25 20.15
N GLY A 106 8.01 2.26 20.35
CA GLY A 106 8.65 1.70 21.56
C GLY A 106 8.20 2.32 22.88
N ASN A 107 7.68 3.55 22.85
CA ASN A 107 7.19 4.29 24.01
C ASN A 107 5.67 4.14 24.22
N GLY A 108 4.98 3.34 23.38
CA GLY A 108 3.52 3.17 23.48
C GLY A 108 2.70 4.28 22.81
N MET A 109 3.36 5.22 22.14
CA MET A 109 2.69 6.30 21.38
C MET A 109 2.03 5.72 20.13
N LEU A 110 0.80 6.15 19.84
CA LEU A 110 0.10 5.79 18.62
C LEU A 110 0.81 6.44 17.40
N VAL A 111 1.22 5.61 16.44
CA VAL A 111 1.91 6.07 15.22
C VAL A 111 1.21 5.64 13.93
N GLY A 112 0.19 4.78 14.02
CA GLY A 112 -0.53 4.32 12.84
C GLY A 112 -1.63 3.31 13.16
N ILE A 113 -2.27 2.81 12.11
CA ILE A 113 -3.25 1.72 12.18
C ILE A 113 -3.03 0.78 11.00
N ILE A 114 -3.17 -0.52 11.23
CA ILE A 114 -3.04 -1.55 10.19
C ILE A 114 -4.31 -2.40 10.16
N SER A 115 -4.89 -2.57 8.98
CA SER A 115 -6.14 -3.30 8.77
C SER A 115 -5.95 -4.58 7.97
N THR A 116 -6.95 -5.46 7.99
CA THR A 116 -6.98 -6.63 7.10
C THR A 116 -6.89 -6.22 5.63
N LEU A 117 -7.46 -5.09 5.25
CA LEU A 117 -7.36 -4.57 3.89
C LEU A 117 -5.92 -4.17 3.55
N ASP A 118 -5.18 -3.56 4.47
CA ASP A 118 -3.77 -3.22 4.26
C ASP A 118 -2.89 -4.46 4.06
N ILE A 119 -3.24 -5.54 4.75
CA ILE A 119 -2.55 -6.83 4.62
C ILE A 119 -2.90 -7.50 3.30
N LEU A 120 -4.17 -7.53 2.90
CA LEU A 120 -4.56 -8.03 1.58
C LEU A 120 -3.90 -7.23 0.48
N ARG A 121 -3.90 -5.91 0.63
CA ARG A 121 -3.20 -4.96 -0.22
C ARG A 121 -1.74 -5.36 -0.33
N SER A 122 -1.02 -5.63 0.75
CA SER A 122 0.38 -6.09 0.69
C SER A 122 0.67 -7.37 -0.10
N HIS A 123 -0.33 -8.23 -0.30
CA HIS A 123 -0.20 -9.44 -1.12
C HIS A 123 -0.48 -9.19 -2.61
N ILE A 124 -1.16 -8.08 -2.92
CA ILE A 124 -1.54 -7.68 -4.28
C ILE A 124 -0.57 -6.60 -4.81
N GLU A 125 -0.01 -5.81 -3.89
CA GLU A 125 0.88 -4.68 -4.12
C GLU A 125 2.32 -5.10 -4.46
N ARG A 126 2.85 -4.57 -5.57
CA ARG A 126 4.25 -4.74 -6.03
C ARG A 126 5.08 -3.46 -5.82
N VAL A 127 4.47 -2.36 -5.37
CA VAL A 127 5.15 -1.08 -5.07
C VAL A 127 4.70 -0.47 -3.74
N THR A 128 5.52 -0.65 -2.71
CA THR A 128 5.25 -0.06 -1.38
C THR A 128 5.68 1.41 -1.28
N PRO A 129 5.10 2.20 -0.35
CA PRO A 129 5.65 3.50 0.07
C PRO A 129 7.16 3.43 0.42
N GLY A 130 7.59 2.32 1.03
CA GLY A 130 9.00 2.04 1.30
C GLY A 130 9.84 1.94 0.02
N LYS A 131 9.33 1.29 -1.04
CA LYS A 131 10.00 1.22 -2.35
C LYS A 131 10.09 2.59 -3.03
N VAL A 132 9.06 3.43 -2.93
CA VAL A 132 9.09 4.81 -3.45
C VAL A 132 10.13 5.65 -2.72
N ASN A 133 10.19 5.57 -1.39
CA ASN A 133 11.19 6.27 -0.58
C ASN A 133 12.62 5.74 -0.82
N MET A 134 12.78 4.44 -1.05
CA MET A 134 14.07 3.86 -1.45
C MET A 134 14.55 4.45 -2.77
N VAL A 135 13.69 4.52 -3.80
CA VAL A 135 14.02 5.13 -5.09
C VAL A 135 14.33 6.62 -4.91
N LYS A 136 13.55 7.35 -4.12
CA LYS A 136 13.83 8.76 -3.78
C LYS A 136 15.24 8.92 -3.22
N ASN A 137 15.55 8.19 -2.14
CA ASN A 137 16.83 8.31 -1.43
C ASN A 137 18.00 7.91 -2.33
N LEU A 138 17.83 6.88 -3.17
CA LEU A 138 18.83 6.49 -4.16
C LEU A 138 19.11 7.62 -5.16
N LEU A 139 18.06 8.24 -5.71
CA LEU A 139 18.22 9.34 -6.66
C LEU A 139 18.91 10.56 -6.04
N GLU A 140 18.56 10.91 -4.80
CA GLU A 140 19.20 12.03 -4.09
C GLU A 140 20.69 11.74 -3.82
N SER A 141 21.02 10.52 -3.38
CA SER A 141 22.39 10.12 -3.07
C SER A 141 23.28 10.00 -4.31
N GLU A 142 22.80 9.36 -5.38
CA GLU A 142 23.60 9.08 -6.57
C GLU A 142 23.79 10.30 -7.48
N TYR A 143 22.82 11.22 -7.50
CA TYR A 143 22.84 12.36 -8.43
C TYR A 143 22.97 13.71 -7.73
N GLY A 144 23.01 13.75 -6.39
CA GLY A 144 23.16 15.00 -5.63
C GLY A 144 22.00 15.98 -5.83
N VAL A 145 20.80 15.47 -6.09
CA VAL A 145 19.58 16.26 -6.33
C VAL A 145 18.67 16.25 -5.12
N ARG A 146 17.71 17.18 -5.06
CA ARG A 146 16.54 17.07 -4.18
C ARG A 146 15.40 16.40 -4.95
N VAL A 147 14.69 15.45 -4.33
CA VAL A 147 13.54 14.80 -4.94
C VAL A 147 12.26 15.12 -4.16
N ARG A 148 11.27 15.70 -4.84
CA ARG A 148 9.92 15.89 -4.28
C ARG A 148 9.02 14.73 -4.72
N LEU A 149 8.25 14.20 -3.78
CA LEU A 149 7.27 13.15 -4.04
C LEU A 149 5.88 13.75 -4.25
N GLY A 150 5.13 13.19 -5.19
CA GLY A 150 3.72 13.48 -5.40
C GLY A 150 2.96 12.25 -5.87
N LYS A 151 1.63 12.35 -5.94
CA LYS A 151 0.76 11.32 -6.52
C LYS A 151 -0.23 11.98 -7.47
N ARG A 152 -0.28 11.55 -8.73
CA ARG A 152 -1.17 12.13 -9.76
C ARG A 152 -1.45 11.16 -10.90
N LEU A 153 -2.50 11.44 -11.67
CA LEU A 153 -2.70 10.83 -12.98
C LEU A 153 -1.63 11.35 -13.95
N VAL A 154 -1.06 10.45 -14.75
CA VAL A 154 -0.10 10.77 -15.80
C VAL A 154 -0.57 10.16 -17.13
N PRO A 155 -0.41 10.88 -18.27
CA PRO A 155 -0.79 10.36 -19.57
C PRO A 155 0.01 9.11 -19.94
N VAL A 156 -0.69 8.03 -20.32
CA VAL A 156 -0.07 6.74 -20.69
C VAL A 156 0.84 6.91 -21.91
N ASN A 157 0.42 7.75 -22.87
CA ASN A 157 1.19 8.05 -24.08
C ASN A 157 2.47 8.87 -23.84
N LYS A 158 2.70 9.39 -22.64
CA LYS A 158 3.93 10.12 -22.24
C LYS A 158 4.85 9.29 -21.35
N LEU A 159 4.55 8.01 -21.16
CA LEU A 159 5.39 7.09 -20.39
C LEU A 159 6.54 6.56 -21.26
N HIS A 160 7.76 6.83 -20.83
CA HIS A 160 8.99 6.36 -21.46
C HIS A 160 9.53 5.16 -20.67
N PRO A 161 9.51 3.95 -21.22
CA PRO A 161 9.91 2.77 -20.49
C PRO A 161 11.43 2.65 -20.33
N THR A 162 11.83 2.05 -19.22
CA THR A 162 13.23 1.71 -18.90
C THR A 162 13.52 0.21 -19.00
N GLN A 163 12.49 -0.62 -19.11
CA GLN A 163 12.56 -2.08 -19.22
C GLN A 163 12.02 -2.51 -20.58
N ARG A 164 12.80 -3.30 -21.32
CA ARG A 164 12.47 -3.71 -22.71
C ARG A 164 11.51 -4.89 -22.79
N LYS A 165 11.49 -5.76 -21.79
CA LYS A 165 10.76 -7.04 -21.85
C LYS A 165 9.80 -7.18 -20.67
N ILE A 166 8.59 -7.64 -20.93
CA ILE A 166 7.62 -8.03 -19.89
C ILE A 166 7.06 -9.42 -20.18
N TYR A 167 6.43 -10.04 -19.18
CA TYR A 167 5.88 -11.40 -19.30
C TYR A 167 4.36 -11.37 -19.50
N ALA A 168 3.86 -12.23 -20.39
CA ALA A 168 2.44 -12.27 -20.76
C ALA A 168 1.51 -12.70 -19.62
N ASP A 169 1.92 -13.66 -18.81
CA ASP A 169 1.17 -14.17 -17.65
C ASP A 169 0.91 -13.08 -16.60
N GLU A 170 1.92 -12.28 -16.30
CA GLU A 170 1.80 -11.14 -15.39
C GLU A 170 0.97 -10.01 -16.00
N LEU A 171 1.07 -9.79 -17.31
CA LEU A 171 0.36 -8.75 -18.04
C LEU A 171 -1.17 -8.95 -17.96
N GLU A 172 -1.65 -10.18 -18.16
CA GLU A 172 -3.08 -10.50 -18.04
C GLU A 172 -3.61 -10.22 -16.63
N GLY A 173 -2.86 -10.60 -15.60
CA GLY A 173 -3.21 -10.26 -14.21
C GLY A 173 -3.30 -8.75 -13.99
N ARG A 174 -2.38 -7.96 -14.56
CA ARG A 174 -2.40 -6.49 -14.43
C ARG A 174 -3.58 -5.85 -15.17
N LYS A 175 -4.01 -6.39 -16.32
CA LYS A 175 -5.21 -5.91 -17.02
C LYS A 175 -6.45 -6.06 -16.11
N TYR A 176 -6.63 -7.24 -15.53
CA TYR A 176 -7.73 -7.50 -14.60
C TYR A 176 -7.70 -6.54 -13.39
N GLU A 177 -6.54 -6.31 -12.79
CA GLU A 177 -6.39 -5.38 -11.67
C GLU A 177 -6.78 -3.93 -12.03
N LEU A 178 -6.41 -3.46 -13.23
CA LEU A 178 -6.73 -2.13 -13.72
C LEU A 178 -8.23 -1.95 -13.95
N GLU A 179 -8.88 -2.92 -14.59
CA GLU A 179 -10.33 -2.91 -14.82
C GLU A 179 -11.12 -2.87 -13.51
N LYS A 180 -10.65 -3.58 -12.47
CA LYS A 180 -11.26 -3.58 -11.14
C LYS A 180 -10.87 -2.39 -10.27
N LYS A 181 -10.05 -1.46 -10.77
CA LYS A 181 -9.50 -0.32 -10.01
C LYS A 181 -8.74 -0.76 -8.75
N LEU A 182 -8.11 -1.93 -8.81
CA LEU A 182 -7.28 -2.51 -7.76
C LEU A 182 -5.78 -2.29 -8.03
N ALA A 183 -5.44 -1.83 -9.23
CA ALA A 183 -4.07 -1.58 -9.62
C ALA A 183 -3.45 -0.40 -8.86
N GLU A 184 -2.27 -0.64 -8.32
CA GLU A 184 -1.45 0.38 -7.69
C GLU A 184 -0.94 1.45 -8.67
N PRO A 185 -0.53 2.62 -8.16
CA PRO A 185 0.18 3.62 -8.95
C PRO A 185 1.54 3.11 -9.46
N ILE A 186 1.89 3.46 -10.69
CA ILE A 186 3.25 3.26 -11.24
C ILE A 186 4.25 4.22 -10.60
N ILE A 187 5.56 3.98 -10.72
CA ILE A 187 6.59 4.95 -10.28
C ILE A 187 7.18 5.64 -11.51
N VAL A 188 7.15 6.98 -11.51
CA VAL A 188 7.70 7.77 -12.62
C VAL A 188 8.57 8.93 -12.13
N VAL A 189 9.62 9.23 -12.89
CA VAL A 189 10.37 10.48 -12.75
C VAL A 189 9.85 11.49 -13.76
N LYS A 190 9.52 12.69 -13.29
CA LYS A 190 9.05 13.80 -14.12
C LYS A 190 10.20 14.35 -14.97
N ARG A 191 9.92 14.54 -16.26
CA ARG A 191 10.68 15.41 -17.16
C ARG A 191 9.76 16.52 -17.64
N LYS A 192 10.32 17.52 -18.33
CA LYS A 192 9.53 18.63 -18.88
C LYS A 192 8.34 18.16 -19.73
N ASN A 193 8.57 17.16 -20.61
CA ASN A 193 7.59 16.76 -21.62
C ASN A 193 7.10 15.30 -21.52
N TYR A 194 7.75 14.49 -20.68
CA TYR A 194 7.47 13.06 -20.56
C TYR A 194 7.75 12.55 -19.14
N PHE A 195 7.49 11.27 -18.93
CA PHE A 195 7.65 10.60 -17.66
C PHE A 195 8.51 9.36 -17.83
N VAL A 196 9.66 9.31 -17.18
CA VAL A 196 10.50 8.11 -17.18
C VAL A 196 9.86 7.09 -16.26
N LEU A 197 9.46 5.94 -16.80
CA LEU A 197 8.85 4.85 -16.06
C LEU A 197 9.93 4.06 -15.31
N VAL A 198 9.94 4.17 -13.99
CA VAL A 198 10.90 3.49 -13.12
C VAL A 198 10.39 2.10 -12.75
N ASP A 199 9.10 1.99 -12.43
CA ASP A 199 8.46 0.74 -12.06
C ASP A 199 7.00 0.73 -12.53
N GLY A 200 6.49 -0.46 -12.88
CA GLY A 200 5.12 -0.67 -13.29
C GLY A 200 4.94 -0.88 -14.79
N HIS A 201 5.96 -1.39 -15.51
CA HIS A 201 5.92 -1.62 -16.97
C HIS A 201 4.76 -2.51 -17.41
N HIS A 202 4.48 -3.62 -16.71
CA HIS A 202 3.31 -4.44 -17.03
C HIS A 202 1.99 -3.68 -16.85
N ARG A 203 1.88 -2.80 -15.85
CA ARG A 203 0.68 -1.97 -15.64
C ARG A 203 0.55 -0.89 -16.71
N ALA A 204 1.67 -0.26 -17.08
CA ALA A 204 1.71 0.71 -18.16
C ALA A 204 1.28 0.11 -19.49
N VAL A 205 1.82 -1.07 -19.84
CA VAL A 205 1.45 -1.80 -21.06
C VAL A 205 0.02 -2.35 -20.97
N ALA A 206 -0.43 -2.83 -19.81
CA ALA A 206 -1.82 -3.26 -19.62
C ALA A 206 -2.80 -2.09 -19.82
N ALA A 207 -2.51 -0.91 -19.28
CA ALA A 207 -3.33 0.28 -19.47
C ALA A 207 -3.38 0.72 -20.92
N LEU A 208 -2.24 0.68 -21.63
CA LEU A 208 -2.19 0.94 -23.07
C LEU A 208 -3.08 -0.04 -23.84
N ASN A 209 -2.99 -1.34 -23.53
CA ASN A 209 -3.78 -2.38 -24.18
C ASN A 209 -5.29 -2.24 -23.90
N LEU A 210 -5.65 -1.70 -22.74
CA LEU A 210 -7.03 -1.40 -22.35
C LEU A 210 -7.53 -0.06 -22.90
N GLY A 211 -6.70 0.71 -23.61
CA GLY A 211 -7.05 2.01 -24.16
C GLY A 211 -7.25 3.10 -23.09
N MET A 212 -6.59 2.98 -21.93
CA MET A 212 -6.64 4.00 -20.89
C MET A 212 -5.76 5.21 -21.25
N ASP A 213 -6.31 6.42 -21.15
CA ASP A 213 -5.58 7.66 -21.42
C ASP A 213 -4.57 8.01 -20.31
N GLU A 214 -4.91 7.69 -19.06
CA GLU A 214 -4.14 8.07 -17.88
C GLU A 214 -3.96 6.92 -16.89
N LEU A 215 -2.84 6.94 -16.17
CA LEU A 215 -2.51 6.02 -15.09
C LEU A 215 -2.16 6.78 -13.83
N MET A 216 -2.56 6.25 -12.67
CA MET A 216 -2.13 6.81 -11.40
C MET A 216 -0.65 6.53 -11.18
N ALA A 217 0.11 7.52 -10.72
CA ALA A 217 1.54 7.40 -10.52
C ALA A 217 2.05 8.08 -9.25
N HIS A 218 3.04 7.45 -8.60
CA HIS A 218 3.99 8.12 -7.72
C HIS A 218 4.99 8.90 -8.57
N LEU A 219 4.97 10.21 -8.40
CA LEU A 219 5.74 11.15 -9.17
C LEU A 219 6.97 11.59 -8.37
N LEU A 220 8.14 11.45 -8.98
CA LEU A 220 9.41 11.95 -8.46
C LEU A 220 9.83 13.17 -9.28
N GLU A 221 9.85 14.34 -8.67
CA GLU A 221 10.35 15.58 -9.29
C GLU A 221 11.76 15.89 -8.77
N MET A 222 12.75 15.87 -9.66
CA MET A 222 14.16 16.12 -9.34
C MET A 222 14.53 17.59 -9.54
N GLU A 223 15.26 18.15 -8.59
CA GLU A 223 15.82 19.51 -8.67
C GLU A 223 17.30 19.52 -8.23
N PRO A 224 18.24 19.87 -9.14
CA PRO A 224 18.04 20.12 -10.57
C PRO A 224 17.62 18.86 -11.34
N GLU A 225 17.07 19.04 -12.54
CA GLU A 225 16.74 17.93 -13.44
C GLU A 225 18.04 17.32 -14.00
N VAL A 226 18.30 16.05 -13.70
CA VAL A 226 19.48 15.30 -14.17
C VAL A 226 19.03 14.04 -14.90
N GLU A 227 19.61 13.77 -16.07
CA GLU A 227 19.32 12.56 -16.86
C GLU A 227 19.79 11.30 -16.11
N LEU A 228 18.91 10.29 -16.03
CA LEU A 228 19.24 9.05 -15.33
C LEU A 228 20.06 8.11 -16.23
N ARG A 229 20.93 7.30 -15.65
CA ARG A 229 21.64 6.25 -16.40
C ARG A 229 20.70 5.26 -17.08
N MET A 230 19.64 4.84 -16.41
CA MET A 230 18.63 3.93 -16.98
C MET A 230 17.81 4.58 -18.10
N GLU A 231 17.56 5.88 -17.99
CA GLU A 231 16.90 6.67 -19.04
C GLU A 231 17.79 6.77 -20.28
N LYS A 232 19.07 7.08 -20.07
CA LYS A 232 20.06 7.10 -21.15
C LYS A 232 20.20 5.73 -21.84
N ALA A 233 20.32 4.66 -21.05
CA ALA A 233 20.42 3.30 -21.57
C ALA A 233 19.17 2.83 -22.32
N ALA A 234 17.98 3.33 -21.94
CA ALA A 234 16.74 3.08 -22.68
C ALA A 234 16.74 3.80 -24.04
N LYS A 235 17.14 5.09 -24.07
CA LYS A 235 17.26 5.87 -25.31
C LYS A 235 18.27 5.25 -26.30
N GLU A 236 19.41 4.76 -25.81
CA GLU A 236 20.42 4.07 -26.63
C GLU A 236 19.92 2.76 -27.26
N LYS A 237 18.82 2.20 -26.75
CA LYS A 237 18.17 0.98 -27.25
C LYS A 237 16.85 1.26 -27.99
N ASP A 238 16.63 2.52 -28.37
CA ASP A 238 15.40 2.99 -29.01
C ASP A 238 14.12 2.66 -28.22
N LEU A 239 14.23 2.58 -26.89
CA LEU A 239 13.11 2.31 -25.99
C LEU A 239 12.50 3.66 -25.56
N ILE A 240 11.58 4.18 -26.39
CA ILE A 240 11.05 5.54 -26.25
C ILE A 240 9.62 5.53 -25.73
N THR A 241 8.81 4.57 -26.17
CA THR A 241 7.38 4.46 -25.91
C THR A 241 7.04 3.06 -25.38
N LEU A 242 5.85 2.93 -24.79
CA LEU A 242 5.36 1.64 -24.30
C LEU A 242 5.19 0.58 -25.41
N ASN A 243 5.03 0.98 -26.68
CA ASN A 243 4.96 0.07 -27.82
C ASN A 243 6.29 -0.60 -28.12
N ASP A 244 7.39 -0.04 -27.64
CA ASP A 244 8.75 -0.57 -27.84
C ASP A 244 9.06 -1.72 -26.86
N ILE A 245 8.13 -2.05 -25.94
CA ILE A 245 8.25 -3.17 -25.00
C ILE A 245 7.85 -4.48 -25.68
N GLU A 246 8.74 -5.47 -25.62
CA GLU A 246 8.49 -6.85 -26.04
C GLU A 246 7.71 -7.62 -24.97
N VAL A 247 6.54 -8.17 -25.32
CA VAL A 247 5.79 -9.11 -24.46
C VAL A 247 6.26 -10.55 -24.75
N MET A 248 6.81 -11.21 -23.74
CA MET A 248 7.33 -12.57 -23.83
C MET A 248 6.22 -13.60 -23.51
N ASP A 249 5.87 -14.42 -24.52
CA ASP A 249 4.83 -15.45 -24.43
C ASP A 249 5.35 -16.82 -23.95
N TYR A 250 6.66 -17.09 -24.13
CA TYR A 250 7.27 -18.41 -23.91
C TYR A 250 7.95 -18.62 -22.55
N ALA A 251 7.79 -17.69 -21.61
CA ALA A 251 8.35 -17.81 -20.28
C ALA A 251 7.22 -17.80 -19.26
N GLN A 252 6.68 -18.98 -18.94
CA GLN A 252 6.10 -19.15 -17.61
C GLN A 252 7.19 -18.74 -16.61
N HIS A 253 6.87 -17.84 -15.69
CA HIS A 253 7.79 -17.45 -14.62
C HIS A 253 8.42 -18.72 -14.00
N PRO A 254 9.72 -18.74 -13.62
CA PRO A 254 10.33 -19.89 -12.95
C PRO A 254 9.65 -20.34 -11.64
N LEU A 255 8.63 -19.61 -11.17
CA LEU A 255 7.83 -19.91 -9.98
C LEU A 255 6.48 -20.56 -10.32
N MET A 256 6.12 -20.66 -11.61
CA MET A 256 4.92 -21.31 -12.11
C MET A 256 5.25 -22.74 -12.53
N GLU A 257 5.71 -23.57 -11.59
CA GLU A 257 5.62 -25.02 -11.76
C GLU A 257 4.17 -25.40 -11.45
N ILE A 258 3.29 -25.29 -12.46
CA ILE A 258 1.86 -25.60 -12.29
C ILE A 258 1.76 -27.06 -11.88
N THR A 259 1.25 -27.29 -10.68
CA THR A 259 0.91 -28.58 -10.11
C THR A 259 -0.26 -29.21 -10.87
N THR A 260 -0.06 -29.55 -12.15
CA THR A 260 -1.04 -30.24 -12.99
C THR A 260 -0.82 -31.76 -12.93
N LYS A 261 -0.67 -32.30 -11.71
CA LYS A 261 -0.60 -33.76 -11.48
C LYS A 261 -1.51 -34.27 -10.36
N LEU A 262 -2.34 -33.42 -9.76
CA LEU A 262 -3.18 -33.80 -8.62
C LEU A 262 -4.69 -33.73 -8.85
N VAL A 263 -5.16 -33.46 -10.08
CA VAL A 263 -6.61 -33.48 -10.39
C VAL A 263 -7.03 -34.70 -11.23
N ASP A 264 -6.09 -35.48 -11.78
CA ASP A 264 -6.41 -36.66 -12.62
C ASP A 264 -6.31 -38.02 -11.92
N LYS A 265 -6.14 -38.08 -10.58
CA LYS A 265 -6.10 -39.35 -9.84
C LYS A 265 -7.41 -39.77 -9.17
N ASP A 266 -8.42 -38.91 -9.10
CA ASP A 266 -9.72 -39.26 -8.49
C ASP A 266 -10.82 -39.64 -9.50
N ASN A 267 -10.48 -39.82 -10.79
CA ASN A 267 -11.44 -40.24 -11.82
C ASN A 267 -11.09 -41.59 -12.49
N ARG A 268 -10.41 -42.49 -11.77
CA ARG A 268 -10.31 -43.91 -12.15
C ARG A 268 -10.78 -44.81 -11.01
N ASN A 269 -12.08 -44.79 -10.76
CA ASN A 269 -12.82 -45.87 -10.11
C ASN A 269 -14.28 -45.78 -10.57
N ALA A 270 -14.52 -46.23 -11.80
CA ALA A 270 -15.80 -46.71 -12.32
C ALA A 270 -15.50 -47.75 -13.41
#